data_AF-A0A4U9HSX5-F1
#
_entry.id   AF-A0A4U9HSX5-F1
#
_cell.length_a   1.000
_cell.length_b   1.000
_cell.length_c   1.000
_cell.angle_alpha   90.00
_cell.angle_beta   90.00
_cell.angle_gamma   90.00
#
_symmetry.space_group_name_H-M   'P 1'
#
loop_
_entity.id
_entity.type
_entity.pdbx_description
1 polymer ?
#
loop_
_entity_poly.entity_id
_entity_poly.type
_entity_poly.pdbx_seq_one_letter_code
_entity_poly.pdbx_strand_id
1 'polypeptide(L)'
;MSASGKWQGSSDEKLDALSPEQRRGLRVAGVVSLLFIAVIALMVVPDNGILRDPVKHTVLPSPFIKGIVPLIILFFFVVSLAYGIATGKVRRQGDLPQLMIEPMKEMAGFIVMVFPLAQFVAMFNWSNMGKFMAVGLTDLLETAGLSGVPAFVGLALLSSLLCMFIASGSAIWSILAPIFVPMFMLLGFHPAFAQILFRVADSSVIPLAPVSPFVPLFLGFLQRYKPEAKLGTYYSLVLAVSAYLFRSMVAHAGGMVSCRPAYWAGSLPRD
;
A
#
# COMPACT_ATOMS: atom_id res chain seq x y z
N MET A 1 -11.69 -30.33 -14.53
CA MET A 1 -11.77 -29.69 -15.87
C MET A 1 -13.21 -29.76 -16.36
N SER A 2 -13.99 -28.68 -16.22
CA SER A 2 -15.16 -28.38 -17.06
C SER A 2 -15.78 -27.08 -16.55
N ALA A 3 -15.43 -25.95 -17.19
CA ALA A 3 -16.15 -24.69 -17.06
C ALA A 3 -15.74 -23.74 -18.19
N SER A 4 -15.77 -24.20 -19.45
CA SER A 4 -15.72 -23.29 -20.59
C SER A 4 -17.11 -22.67 -20.76
N GLY A 5 -17.41 -21.64 -19.97
CA GLY A 5 -18.59 -20.81 -20.18
C GLY A 5 -18.47 -20.14 -21.56
N LYS A 6 -19.35 -20.51 -22.49
CA LYS A 6 -19.44 -19.89 -23.81
C LYS A 6 -19.70 -18.39 -23.62
N TRP A 7 -18.90 -17.58 -24.32
CA TRP A 7 -18.95 -16.12 -24.27
C TRP A 7 -20.25 -15.62 -24.90
N GLN A 8 -21.08 -14.93 -24.12
CA GLN A 8 -22.30 -14.25 -24.58
C GLN A 8 -22.17 -12.76 -24.20
N GLY A 9 -21.23 -12.05 -24.82
CA GLY A 9 -21.08 -10.61 -24.63
C GLY A 9 -21.78 -9.85 -25.76
N SER A 10 -22.80 -9.09 -25.41
CA SER A 10 -23.52 -8.13 -26.29
C SER A 10 -23.07 -6.69 -26.03
N SER A 11 -21.77 -6.46 -25.78
CA SER A 11 -21.22 -5.12 -25.59
C SER A 11 -19.94 -4.96 -26.39
N ASP A 12 -20.09 -4.37 -27.58
CA ASP A 12 -19.02 -3.91 -28.45
C ASP A 12 -18.48 -2.56 -27.93
N GLU A 13 -18.14 -2.50 -26.63
CA GLU A 13 -17.49 -1.34 -26.01
C GLU A 13 -16.01 -1.41 -26.38
N LYS A 14 -15.67 -0.85 -27.55
CA LYS A 14 -14.26 -0.54 -27.87
C LYS A 14 -13.77 0.43 -26.79
N LEU A 15 -12.69 0.09 -26.10
CA LEU A 15 -11.93 1.04 -25.27
C LEU A 15 -11.83 2.35 -26.05
N ASP A 16 -12.29 3.46 -25.47
CA ASP A 16 -12.25 4.76 -26.14
C ASP A 16 -10.84 5.01 -26.66
N ALA A 17 -10.72 5.11 -27.98
CA ALA A 17 -9.43 5.32 -28.61
C ALA A 17 -8.86 6.65 -28.12
N LEU A 18 -7.63 6.63 -27.60
CA LEU A 18 -6.96 7.83 -27.10
C LEU A 18 -7.07 8.96 -28.11
N SER A 19 -7.58 10.11 -27.66
CA SER A 19 -7.65 11.30 -28.50
C SER A 19 -6.23 11.69 -28.95
N PRO A 20 -6.08 12.37 -30.10
CA PRO A 20 -4.77 12.85 -30.56
C PRO A 20 -4.05 13.70 -29.50
N GLU A 21 -4.81 14.47 -28.71
CA GLU A 21 -4.33 15.31 -27.62
C GLU A 21 -3.81 14.48 -26.44
N GLN A 22 -4.58 13.46 -26.00
CA GLN A 22 -4.15 12.55 -24.93
C GLN A 22 -2.91 11.76 -25.34
N ARG A 23 -2.83 11.33 -26.60
CA ARG A 23 -1.65 10.62 -27.14
C ARG A 23 -0.42 11.52 -27.16
N ARG A 24 -0.57 12.79 -27.54
CA ARG A 24 0.51 13.78 -27.46
C ARG A 24 0.92 14.03 -26.01
N GLY A 25 -0.05 14.20 -25.12
CA GLY A 25 0.16 14.37 -23.68
C GLY A 25 0.97 13.23 -23.08
N LEU A 26 0.62 11.99 -23.42
CA LEU A 26 1.30 10.80 -22.91
C LEU A 26 2.75 10.71 -23.39
N ARG A 27 3.04 11.09 -24.64
CA ARG A 27 4.43 11.16 -25.14
C ARG A 27 5.25 12.21 -24.40
N VAL A 28 4.68 13.41 -24.19
CA VAL A 28 5.36 14.48 -23.44
C VAL A 28 5.61 14.04 -21.99
N ALA A 29 4.61 13.46 -21.33
CA ALA A 29 4.74 12.91 -19.98
C ALA A 29 5.79 11.79 -19.90
N GLY A 30 5.88 10.92 -20.91
CA GLY A 30 6.91 9.88 -21.01
C GLY A 30 8.32 10.46 -21.14
N VAL A 31 8.51 11.46 -22.02
CA VAL A 31 9.81 12.14 -22.19
C VAL A 31 10.21 12.87 -20.90
N VAL A 32 9.29 13.58 -20.26
CA VAL A 32 9.54 14.29 -19.01
C VAL A 32 9.84 13.31 -17.86
N SER A 33 9.14 12.18 -17.78
CA SER A 33 9.43 11.11 -16.82
C SER A 33 10.87 10.61 -16.96
N LEU A 34 11.29 10.30 -18.20
CA LEU A 34 12.64 9.81 -18.48
C LEU A 34 13.70 10.86 -18.16
N LEU A 35 13.44 12.13 -18.50
CA LEU A 35 14.35 13.23 -18.19
C LEU A 35 14.48 13.43 -16.69
N PHE A 36 13.38 13.37 -15.93
CA PHE A 36 13.42 13.45 -14.47
C PHE A 36 14.24 12.30 -13.88
N ILE A 37 13.99 11.07 -14.31
CA ILE A 37 14.74 9.89 -13.86
C ILE A 37 16.23 10.05 -14.20
N ALA A 38 16.56 10.54 -15.39
CA ALA A 38 17.95 10.78 -15.79
C ALA A 38 18.63 11.85 -14.90
N VAL A 39 17.94 12.96 -14.59
CA VAL A 39 18.46 14.01 -13.70
C VAL A 39 18.71 13.44 -12.30
N ILE A 40 17.77 12.68 -11.74
CA ILE A 40 17.95 12.04 -10.43
C ILE A 40 19.07 11.00 -10.48
N ALA A 41 19.16 10.20 -11.54
CA ALA A 41 20.25 9.25 -11.72
C ALA A 41 21.61 9.96 -11.78
N LEU A 42 21.72 11.10 -12.46
CA LEU A 42 22.93 11.93 -12.46
C LEU A 42 23.25 12.53 -11.09
N MET A 43 22.26 12.72 -10.21
CA MET A 43 22.49 13.20 -8.84
C MET A 43 22.85 12.08 -7.85
N VAL A 44 22.64 10.80 -8.22
CA VAL A 44 22.81 9.63 -7.33
C VAL A 44 23.94 8.70 -7.79
N VAL A 45 24.12 8.49 -9.09
CA VAL A 45 25.07 7.51 -9.67
C VAL A 45 26.53 7.98 -9.60
N PRO A 46 26.87 9.25 -9.89
CA PRO A 46 28.25 9.72 -9.77
C PRO A 46 28.73 9.68 -8.32
N ASP A 47 30.03 9.47 -8.11
CA ASP A 47 30.60 9.42 -6.76
C ASP A 47 30.52 10.79 -6.04
N ASN A 48 30.45 11.88 -6.81
CA ASN A 48 30.18 13.25 -6.34
C ASN A 48 28.68 13.61 -6.31
N GLY A 49 27.78 12.63 -6.36
CA GLY A 49 26.33 12.85 -6.35
C GLY A 49 25.86 13.54 -5.06
N ILE A 50 25.19 14.69 -5.19
CA ILE A 50 24.68 15.52 -4.08
C ILE A 50 23.71 14.75 -3.18
N LEU A 51 23.05 13.71 -3.71
CA LEU A 51 22.05 12.92 -2.99
C LEU A 51 22.60 11.66 -2.32
N ARG A 52 23.92 11.38 -2.42
CA ARG A 52 24.60 10.28 -1.71
C ARG A 52 24.96 10.67 -0.29
N ASP A 53 25.34 9.70 0.55
CA ASP A 53 25.86 9.98 1.89
C ASP A 53 27.07 10.92 1.77
N PRO A 54 27.06 12.12 2.40
CA PRO A 54 28.11 13.12 2.25
C PRO A 54 29.45 12.72 2.88
N VAL A 55 29.47 11.64 3.68
CA VAL A 55 30.67 11.15 4.37
C VAL A 55 31.13 9.82 3.78
N LYS A 56 30.20 8.91 3.49
CA LYS A 56 30.53 7.54 3.06
C LYS A 56 30.37 7.31 1.55
N HIS A 57 29.78 8.26 0.82
CA HIS A 57 29.39 8.13 -0.59
C HIS A 57 28.55 6.87 -0.89
N THR A 58 27.98 6.24 0.14
CA THR A 58 27.13 5.07 0.01
C THR A 58 25.72 5.50 -0.38
N VAL A 59 25.04 4.63 -1.13
CA VAL A 59 23.63 4.84 -1.50
C VAL A 59 22.71 4.55 -0.32
N LEU A 60 23.13 3.70 0.62
CA LEU A 60 22.46 3.46 1.90
C LEU A 60 23.46 3.71 3.05
N PRO A 61 23.15 4.53 4.05
CA PRO A 61 22.00 5.43 4.22
C PRO A 61 22.26 6.83 3.61
N SER A 62 21.62 7.17 2.49
CA SER A 62 21.80 8.46 1.82
C SER A 62 20.61 9.43 2.00
N PRO A 63 20.82 10.75 1.77
CA PRO A 63 19.74 11.73 1.62
C PRO A 63 18.67 11.30 0.61
N PHE A 64 19.04 10.57 -0.45
CA PHE A 64 18.12 10.00 -1.43
C PHE A 64 17.08 9.06 -0.79
N ILE A 65 17.51 8.10 0.04
CA ILE A 65 16.60 7.14 0.68
C ILE A 65 15.69 7.82 1.70
N LYS A 66 16.23 8.76 2.50
CA LYS A 66 15.43 9.53 3.47
C LYS A 66 14.42 10.46 2.78
N GLY A 67 14.79 11.03 1.64
CA GLY A 67 13.99 11.95 0.83
C GLY A 67 13.15 11.28 -0.27
N ILE A 68 13.02 9.95 -0.29
CA ILE A 68 12.38 9.25 -1.40
C ILE A 68 10.89 9.62 -1.55
N VAL A 69 10.19 9.86 -0.45
CA VAL A 69 8.77 10.26 -0.44
C VAL A 69 8.57 11.61 -1.15
N PRO A 70 9.22 12.72 -0.74
CA PRO A 70 9.09 14.00 -1.45
C PRO A 70 9.61 13.92 -2.89
N LEU A 71 10.61 13.08 -3.18
CA LEU A 71 11.10 12.86 -4.54
C LEU A 71 10.03 12.24 -5.45
N ILE A 72 9.30 11.22 -4.96
CA ILE A 72 8.20 10.59 -5.68
C ILE A 72 7.06 11.60 -5.90
N ILE A 73 6.74 12.42 -4.88
CA ILE A 73 5.74 13.50 -5.02
C ILE A 73 6.16 14.47 -6.13
N LEU A 74 7.42 14.90 -6.14
CA LEU A 74 7.95 15.80 -7.16
C LEU A 74 7.93 15.15 -8.56
N PHE A 75 8.29 13.87 -8.67
CA PHE A 75 8.20 13.11 -9.91
C PHE A 75 6.77 13.13 -10.47
N PHE A 76 5.79 12.70 -9.66
CA PHE A 76 4.39 12.67 -10.09
C PHE A 76 3.86 14.07 -10.40
N PHE A 77 4.26 15.09 -9.64
CA PHE A 77 3.88 16.47 -9.90
C PHE A 77 4.39 16.96 -11.25
N VAL A 78 5.69 16.79 -11.54
CA VAL A 78 6.32 17.23 -12.79
C VAL A 78 5.71 16.50 -14.00
N VAL A 79 5.52 15.18 -13.90
CA VAL A 79 4.94 14.36 -14.97
C VAL A 79 3.47 14.71 -15.21
N SER A 80 2.68 14.88 -14.14
CA SER A 80 1.26 15.24 -14.25
C SER A 80 1.08 16.66 -14.79
N LEU A 81 1.95 17.59 -14.39
CA LEU A 81 1.95 18.96 -14.91
C LEU A 81 2.29 18.98 -16.41
N ALA A 82 3.32 18.24 -16.83
CA ALA A 82 3.68 18.12 -18.24
C ALA A 82 2.54 17.53 -19.09
N TYR A 83 1.85 16.50 -18.58
CA TYR A 83 0.66 15.95 -19.21
C TYR A 83 -0.50 16.97 -19.27
N GLY A 84 -0.76 17.68 -18.17
CA GLY A 84 -1.81 18.69 -18.07
C GLY A 84 -1.62 19.86 -19.03
N ILE A 85 -0.37 20.33 -19.19
CA ILE A 85 -0.02 21.37 -20.17
C ILE A 85 -0.17 20.84 -21.60
N ALA A 86 0.36 19.65 -21.90
CA ALA A 86 0.34 19.08 -23.24
C ALA A 86 -1.07 18.70 -23.74
N THR A 87 -1.99 18.39 -22.83
CA THR A 87 -3.42 18.14 -23.14
C THR A 87 -4.27 19.41 -23.09
N GLY A 88 -3.69 20.56 -22.74
CA GLY A 88 -4.42 21.83 -22.63
C GLY A 88 -5.40 21.90 -21.47
N LYS A 89 -5.29 21.00 -20.48
CA LYS A 89 -6.02 21.04 -19.20
C LYS A 89 -5.45 22.11 -18.27
N VAL A 90 -4.16 22.39 -18.37
CA VAL A 90 -3.46 23.48 -17.67
C VAL A 90 -3.08 24.51 -18.72
N ARG A 91 -3.81 25.62 -18.80
CA ARG A 91 -3.57 26.68 -19.79
C ARG A 91 -2.89 27.89 -19.18
N ARG A 92 -3.17 28.17 -17.91
CA ARG A 92 -2.64 29.30 -17.15
C ARG A 92 -2.10 28.82 -15.82
N GLN A 93 -1.14 29.56 -15.26
CA GLN A 93 -0.60 29.28 -13.92
C GLN A 93 -1.70 29.29 -12.84
N GLY A 94 -2.77 30.07 -13.04
CA GLY A 94 -3.92 30.15 -12.14
C GLY A 94 -4.83 28.92 -12.12
N ASP A 95 -4.70 28.00 -13.08
CA ASP A 95 -5.49 26.76 -13.11
C ASP A 95 -4.95 25.73 -12.11
N LEU A 96 -3.64 25.81 -11.80
CA LEU A 96 -2.93 24.83 -10.98
C LEU A 96 -3.44 24.74 -9.53
N PRO A 97 -3.67 25.85 -8.79
CA PRO A 97 -4.19 25.76 -7.44
C PRO A 97 -5.54 25.03 -7.34
N GLN A 98 -6.44 25.22 -8.30
CA GLN A 98 -7.74 24.55 -8.29
C GLN A 98 -7.59 23.04 -8.47
N LEU A 99 -6.73 22.61 -9.40
CA LEU A 99 -6.41 21.20 -9.63
C LEU A 99 -5.72 20.53 -8.44
N MET A 100 -5.02 21.30 -7.60
CA MET A 100 -4.42 20.81 -6.36
C MET A 100 -5.42 20.74 -5.20
N ILE A 101 -6.42 21.64 -5.17
CA ILE A 101 -7.43 21.70 -4.11
C ILE A 101 -8.42 20.53 -4.21
N GLU A 102 -8.81 20.11 -5.42
CA GLU A 102 -9.80 19.05 -5.62
C GLU A 102 -9.42 17.73 -4.90
N PRO A 103 -8.23 17.13 -5.11
CA PRO A 103 -7.81 15.95 -4.36
C PRO A 103 -7.72 16.18 -2.84
N MET A 104 -7.36 17.39 -2.41
CA MET A 104 -7.30 17.72 -0.97
C MET A 104 -8.68 17.76 -0.33
N LYS A 105 -9.72 18.18 -1.06
CA LYS A 105 -11.12 18.11 -0.59
C LYS A 105 -11.56 16.66 -0.40
N GLU A 106 -11.21 15.77 -1.31
CA GLU A 106 -11.49 14.33 -1.17
C GLU A 106 -10.78 13.72 0.04
N MET A 107 -9.58 14.22 0.39
CA MET A 107 -8.82 13.79 1.57
C MET A 107 -9.30 14.41 2.90
N ALA A 108 -10.18 15.41 2.89
CA ALA A 108 -10.58 16.13 4.10
C ALA A 108 -11.17 15.18 5.18
N GLY A 109 -12.02 14.23 4.76
CA GLY A 109 -12.58 13.22 5.68
C GLY A 109 -11.52 12.31 6.30
N PHE A 110 -10.48 11.95 5.53
CA PHE A 110 -9.36 11.18 6.04
C PHE A 110 -8.53 11.98 7.06
N ILE A 111 -8.27 13.27 6.79
CA ILE A 111 -7.54 14.16 7.71
C ILE A 111 -8.27 14.29 9.04
N VAL A 112 -9.60 14.49 9.00
CA VAL A 112 -10.44 14.59 10.22
C VAL A 112 -10.38 13.30 11.04
N MET A 113 -10.32 12.13 10.41
CA MET A 113 -10.20 10.84 11.09
C MET A 113 -8.81 10.59 11.66
N VAL A 114 -7.75 10.92 10.92
CA VAL A 114 -6.36 10.71 11.35
C VAL A 114 -5.97 11.62 12.51
N PHE A 115 -6.55 12.82 12.61
CA PHE A 115 -6.23 13.76 13.68
C PHE A 115 -6.42 13.18 15.10
N PRO A 116 -7.62 12.74 15.54
CA PRO A 116 -7.81 12.17 16.88
C PRO A 116 -7.03 10.87 17.06
N LEU A 117 -6.85 10.09 15.99
CA LEU A 117 -6.07 8.85 16.04
C LEU A 117 -4.58 9.12 16.30
N ALA A 118 -3.99 10.14 15.67
CA ALA A 118 -2.63 10.56 15.93
C ALA A 118 -2.46 11.01 17.39
N GLN A 119 -3.46 11.69 17.97
CA GLN A 119 -3.45 12.05 19.40
C GLN A 119 -3.54 10.81 20.29
N PHE A 120 -4.42 9.85 19.96
CA PHE A 120 -4.51 8.57 20.67
C PHE A 120 -3.17 7.83 20.64
N VAL A 121 -2.53 7.70 19.46
CA VAL A 121 -1.23 7.04 19.32
C VAL A 121 -0.16 7.76 20.15
N ALA A 122 -0.13 9.09 20.13
CA ALA A 122 0.81 9.88 20.92
C ALA A 122 0.62 9.62 22.43
N MET A 123 -0.62 9.67 22.93
CA MET A 123 -0.94 9.39 24.34
C MET A 123 -0.68 7.93 24.74
N PHE A 124 -0.96 6.99 23.83
CA PHE A 124 -0.75 5.56 24.01
C PHE A 124 0.75 5.21 24.08
N ASN A 125 1.56 5.89 23.28
CA ASN A 125 3.02 5.79 23.34
C ASN A 125 3.59 6.47 24.60
N TRP A 126 3.09 7.66 24.95
CA TRP A 126 3.53 8.40 26.14
C TRP A 126 3.24 7.64 27.43
N SER A 127 2.08 7.00 27.53
CA SER A 127 1.69 6.17 28.69
C SER A 127 2.38 4.80 28.75
N ASN A 128 3.23 4.45 27.77
CA ASN A 128 3.82 3.12 27.59
C ASN A 128 2.80 1.96 27.49
N MET A 129 1.51 2.26 27.30
CA MET A 129 0.45 1.26 27.18
C MET A 129 0.70 0.30 25.99
N GLY A 130 1.28 0.80 24.90
CA GLY A 130 1.66 -0.04 23.76
C GLY A 130 2.70 -1.10 24.10
N LYS A 131 3.72 -0.74 24.88
CA LYS A 131 4.73 -1.69 25.34
C LYS A 131 4.12 -2.70 26.32
N PHE A 132 3.28 -2.24 27.23
CA PHE A 132 2.60 -3.12 28.20
C PHE A 132 1.70 -4.15 27.51
N MET A 133 0.86 -3.71 26.56
CA MET A 133 0.01 -4.62 25.78
C MET A 133 0.83 -5.58 24.91
N ALA A 134 1.92 -5.08 24.30
CA ALA A 134 2.82 -5.91 23.50
C ALA A 134 3.46 -7.04 24.30
N VAL A 135 3.91 -6.77 25.54
CA VAL A 135 4.45 -7.80 26.44
C VAL A 135 3.36 -8.81 26.80
N GLY A 136 2.18 -8.36 27.22
CA GLY A 136 1.08 -9.27 27.58
C GLY A 136 0.61 -10.16 26.41
N LEU A 137 0.55 -9.63 25.18
CA LEU A 137 0.26 -10.42 23.99
C LEU A 137 1.38 -11.43 23.68
N THR A 138 2.64 -11.03 23.88
CA THR A 138 3.80 -11.90 23.66
C THR A 138 3.77 -13.07 24.65
N ASP A 139 3.52 -12.81 25.93
CA ASP A 139 3.39 -13.84 26.97
C ASP A 139 2.24 -14.82 26.66
N LEU A 140 1.10 -14.32 26.19
CA LEU A 140 -0.02 -15.16 25.75
C LEU A 140 0.35 -16.04 24.55
N LEU A 141 1.10 -15.51 23.60
CA LEU A 141 1.56 -16.27 22.42
C LEU A 141 2.63 -17.30 22.79
N GLU A 142 3.56 -16.96 23.68
CA GLU A 142 4.60 -17.87 24.16
C GLU A 142 4.00 -19.02 24.99
N THR A 143 3.08 -18.73 25.91
CA THR A 143 2.37 -19.74 26.71
C THR A 143 1.50 -20.66 25.87
N ALA A 144 0.94 -20.18 24.76
CA ALA A 144 0.23 -20.99 23.78
C ALA A 144 1.15 -21.80 22.84
N GLY A 145 2.47 -21.64 22.94
CA GLY A 145 3.44 -22.26 22.02
C GLY A 145 3.40 -21.69 20.60
N LEU A 146 2.77 -20.53 20.41
CA LEU A 146 2.58 -19.84 19.13
C LEU A 146 3.73 -18.87 18.82
N SER A 147 4.96 -19.22 19.17
CA SER A 147 6.14 -18.39 18.89
C SER A 147 6.59 -18.50 17.43
N GLY A 148 6.92 -17.37 16.80
CA GLY A 148 7.35 -17.32 15.39
C GLY A 148 6.20 -17.36 14.39
N VAL A 149 6.23 -18.28 13.41
CA VAL A 149 5.27 -18.38 12.28
C VAL A 149 3.79 -18.28 12.71
N PRO A 150 3.33 -18.95 13.78
CA PRO A 150 1.92 -18.91 14.17
C PRO A 150 1.44 -17.54 14.66
N ALA A 151 2.27 -16.77 15.37
CA ALA A 151 1.95 -15.39 15.77
C ALA A 151 1.73 -14.48 14.55
N PHE A 152 2.51 -14.67 13.49
CA PHE A 152 2.37 -13.91 12.24
C PHE A 152 1.09 -14.26 11.49
N VAL A 153 0.77 -15.55 11.41
CA VAL A 153 -0.49 -16.01 10.81
C VAL A 153 -1.68 -15.48 11.62
N GLY A 154 -1.56 -15.44 12.95
CA GLY A 154 -2.54 -14.83 13.85
C GLY A 154 -2.78 -13.34 13.57
N LEU A 155 -1.72 -12.52 13.47
CA LEU A 155 -1.87 -11.12 13.05
C LEU A 155 -2.48 -11.02 11.65
N ALA A 156 -1.99 -11.80 10.69
CA ALA A 156 -2.46 -11.71 9.31
C ALA A 156 -3.95 -12.06 9.21
N LEU A 157 -4.43 -13.07 9.95
CA LEU A 157 -5.84 -13.43 10.06
C LEU A 157 -6.67 -12.35 10.75
N LEU A 158 -6.19 -11.83 11.89
CA LEU A 158 -6.87 -10.77 12.62
C LEU A 158 -7.00 -9.51 11.76
N SER A 159 -5.89 -9.08 11.14
CA SER A 159 -5.88 -7.96 10.20
C SER A 159 -6.84 -8.22 9.06
N SER A 160 -6.80 -9.41 8.45
CA SER A 160 -7.67 -9.76 7.34
C SER A 160 -9.16 -9.72 7.72
N LEU A 161 -9.50 -10.20 8.91
CA LEU A 161 -10.87 -10.13 9.43
C LEU A 161 -11.33 -8.67 9.59
N LEU A 162 -10.47 -7.80 10.14
CA LEU A 162 -10.77 -6.38 10.30
C LEU A 162 -10.90 -5.67 8.94
N CYS A 163 -10.04 -6.00 7.98
CA CYS A 163 -10.06 -5.49 6.60
C CYS A 163 -11.35 -5.84 5.85
N MET A 164 -12.02 -6.93 6.23
CA MET A 164 -13.31 -7.29 5.64
C MET A 164 -14.42 -6.30 6.03
N PHE A 165 -14.37 -5.73 7.24
CA PHE A 165 -15.40 -4.79 7.74
C PHE A 165 -15.02 -3.32 7.53
N ILE A 166 -13.72 -3.00 7.57
CA ILE A 166 -13.21 -1.64 7.41
C ILE A 166 -12.45 -1.57 6.08
N ALA A 167 -13.10 -1.03 5.05
CA ALA A 167 -12.52 -0.87 3.71
C ALA A 167 -11.51 0.30 3.64
N SER A 168 -10.61 0.41 4.61
CA SER A 168 -9.53 1.41 4.64
C SER A 168 -8.30 0.84 5.36
N GLY A 169 -7.32 0.40 4.57
CA GLY A 169 -6.05 -0.12 5.09
C GLY A 169 -5.29 0.90 5.95
N SER A 170 -5.37 2.19 5.61
CA SER A 170 -4.74 3.26 6.39
C SER A 170 -5.38 3.43 7.77
N ALA A 171 -6.70 3.30 7.88
CA ALA A 171 -7.41 3.39 9.15
C ALA A 171 -7.07 2.21 10.07
N ILE A 172 -7.11 0.99 9.53
CA ILE A 172 -6.78 -0.23 10.29
C ILE A 172 -5.32 -0.20 10.75
N TRP A 173 -4.38 0.10 9.85
CA TRP A 173 -2.96 0.17 10.20
C TRP A 173 -2.70 1.17 11.32
N SER A 174 -3.36 2.32 11.30
CA SER A 174 -3.17 3.35 12.31
C SER A 174 -3.65 2.94 13.71
N ILE A 175 -4.56 1.96 13.80
CA ILE A 175 -5.00 1.35 15.06
C ILE A 175 -4.08 0.19 15.46
N LEU A 176 -3.66 -0.65 14.51
CA LEU A 176 -2.85 -1.86 14.77
C LEU A 176 -1.37 -1.56 15.02
N ALA A 177 -0.79 -0.58 14.31
CA ALA A 177 0.64 -0.30 14.34
C ALA A 177 1.20 -0.04 15.76
N PRO A 178 0.55 0.76 16.63
CA PRO A 178 1.06 1.03 17.99
C PRO A 178 1.15 -0.20 18.90
N ILE A 179 0.43 -1.28 18.57
CA ILE A 179 0.38 -2.52 19.36
C ILE A 179 1.30 -3.56 18.74
N PHE A 180 1.14 -3.81 17.44
CA PHE A 180 1.83 -4.89 16.75
C PHE A 180 3.28 -4.56 16.40
N VAL A 181 3.60 -3.30 16.09
CA VAL A 181 5.00 -2.94 15.78
C VAL A 181 5.91 -3.17 16.99
N PRO A 182 5.59 -2.69 18.22
CA PRO A 182 6.40 -2.99 19.39
C PRO A 182 6.45 -4.49 19.73
N MET A 183 5.33 -5.21 19.59
CA MET A 183 5.26 -6.66 19.85
C MET A 183 6.24 -7.44 18.95
N PHE A 184 6.29 -7.15 17.65
CA PHE A 184 7.25 -7.79 16.75
C PHE A 184 8.69 -7.39 17.02
N MET A 185 8.94 -6.16 17.46
CA MET A 185 10.27 -5.74 17.90
C MET A 185 10.74 -6.52 19.13
N LEU A 186 9.86 -6.80 20.10
CA LEU A 186 10.16 -7.63 21.28
C LEU A 186 10.46 -9.09 20.88
N LEU A 187 9.75 -9.61 19.88
CA LEU A 187 10.01 -10.93 19.29
C LEU A 187 11.30 -10.97 18.42
N GLY A 188 12.02 -9.85 18.30
CA GLY A 188 13.29 -9.75 17.57
C GLY A 188 13.17 -9.48 16.07
N PHE A 189 12.03 -8.99 15.59
CA PHE A 189 11.80 -8.67 14.18
C PHE A 189 11.92 -7.18 13.90
N HIS A 190 12.36 -6.85 12.68
CA HIS A 190 12.44 -5.46 12.22
C HIS A 190 11.03 -4.86 12.03
N PRO A 191 10.75 -3.61 12.43
CA PRO A 191 9.41 -3.00 12.33
C PRO A 191 8.84 -2.98 10.89
N ALA A 192 9.71 -2.86 9.88
CA ALA A 192 9.30 -2.95 8.48
C ALA A 192 8.64 -4.30 8.12
N PHE A 193 8.98 -5.38 8.84
CA PHE A 193 8.38 -6.69 8.62
C PHE A 193 6.89 -6.71 9.00
N ALA A 194 6.53 -6.10 10.14
CA ALA A 194 5.13 -5.97 10.56
C ALA A 194 4.31 -5.19 9.53
N GLN A 195 4.89 -4.14 8.95
CA GLN A 195 4.25 -3.35 7.90
C GLN A 195 4.07 -4.14 6.60
N ILE A 196 5.07 -4.92 6.15
CA ILE A 196 4.96 -5.77 4.97
C ILE A 196 3.85 -6.80 5.18
N LEU A 197 3.85 -7.48 6.33
CA LEU A 197 2.85 -8.49 6.65
C LEU A 197 1.44 -7.92 6.62
N PHE A 198 1.24 -6.77 7.25
CA PHE A 198 -0.04 -6.05 7.21
C PHE A 198 -0.46 -5.74 5.77
N ARG A 199 0.45 -5.21 4.94
CA ARG A 199 0.14 -4.83 3.55
C ARG A 199 -0.26 -6.03 2.69
N VAL A 200 0.39 -7.18 2.89
CA VAL A 200 0.03 -8.40 2.16
C VAL A 200 -1.31 -8.96 2.66
N ALA A 201 -1.52 -8.98 3.98
CA ALA A 201 -2.77 -9.46 4.59
C ALA A 201 -3.98 -8.64 4.11
N ASP A 202 -3.90 -7.31 4.25
CA ASP A 202 -4.93 -6.36 3.81
C ASP A 202 -5.28 -6.56 2.32
N SER A 203 -4.25 -6.58 1.46
CA SER A 203 -4.44 -6.76 0.01
C SER A 203 -5.10 -8.08 -0.38
N SER A 204 -4.93 -9.14 0.41
CA SER A 204 -5.47 -10.47 0.08
C SER A 204 -6.99 -10.58 0.27
N VAL A 205 -7.57 -9.76 1.14
CA VAL A 205 -8.99 -9.85 1.54
C VAL A 205 -9.83 -8.63 1.21
N ILE A 206 -9.24 -7.50 0.82
CA ILE A 206 -9.98 -6.31 0.36
C ILE A 206 -11.10 -6.66 -0.65
N PRO A 207 -10.88 -7.53 -1.66
CA PRO A 207 -11.93 -7.89 -2.61
C PRO A 207 -13.16 -8.58 -1.99
N LEU A 208 -12.99 -9.21 -0.81
CA LEU A 208 -14.04 -9.89 -0.05
C LEU A 208 -14.79 -8.97 0.90
N ALA A 209 -14.33 -7.74 1.11
CA ALA A 209 -14.96 -6.81 2.05
C ALA A 209 -16.37 -6.41 1.58
N PRO A 210 -17.45 -6.85 2.26
CA PRO A 210 -18.81 -6.56 1.83
C PRO A 210 -19.20 -5.09 1.94
N VAL A 211 -18.48 -4.35 2.79
CA VAL A 211 -18.68 -2.91 3.01
C VAL A 211 -17.90 -2.07 1.99
N SER A 212 -17.14 -2.69 1.09
CA SER A 212 -16.36 -1.97 0.09
C SER A 212 -17.27 -1.24 -0.90
N PRO A 213 -17.07 0.07 -1.13
CA PRO A 213 -17.88 0.85 -2.07
C PRO A 213 -17.70 0.39 -3.53
N PHE A 214 -16.70 -0.45 -3.80
CA PHE A 214 -16.43 -1.00 -5.12
C PHE A 214 -17.25 -2.25 -5.45
N VAL A 215 -17.89 -2.90 -4.46
CA VAL A 215 -18.67 -4.14 -4.70
C VAL A 215 -19.80 -3.91 -5.72
N PRO A 216 -20.64 -2.86 -5.62
CA PRO A 216 -21.66 -2.58 -6.63
C PRO A 216 -21.06 -2.28 -8.01
N LEU A 217 -19.92 -1.59 -8.07
CA LEU A 217 -19.22 -1.28 -9.32
C LEU A 217 -18.75 -2.55 -10.02
N PHE A 218 -18.06 -3.44 -9.30
CA PHE A 218 -17.59 -4.71 -9.86
C PHE A 218 -18.72 -5.65 -10.24
N LEU A 219 -19.80 -5.69 -9.44
CA LEU A 219 -21.00 -6.44 -9.80
C LEU A 219 -21.61 -5.89 -11.09
N GLY A 220 -21.69 -4.57 -11.25
CA GLY A 220 -22.15 -3.92 -12.48
C GLY A 220 -21.30 -4.31 -13.68
N PHE A 221 -19.97 -4.34 -13.56
CA PHE A 221 -19.10 -4.84 -14.62
C PHE A 221 -19.29 -6.33 -14.91
N LEU A 222 -19.46 -7.17 -13.88
CA LEU A 222 -19.72 -8.59 -14.06
C LEU A 222 -21.06 -8.84 -14.77
N GLN A 223 -22.08 -8.06 -14.45
CA GLN A 223 -23.40 -8.11 -15.07
C GLN A 223 -23.37 -7.73 -16.55
N ARG A 224 -22.39 -6.94 -17.01
CA ARG A 224 -22.18 -6.67 -18.45
C ARG A 224 -21.83 -7.93 -19.24
N TYR A 225 -21.11 -8.87 -18.64
CA TYR A 225 -20.68 -10.13 -19.28
C TYR A 225 -21.58 -11.32 -18.92
N LYS A 226 -22.20 -11.29 -17.73
CA LYS A 226 -23.14 -12.30 -17.23
C LYS A 226 -24.33 -11.60 -16.58
N PRO A 227 -25.41 -11.29 -17.32
CA PRO A 227 -26.57 -10.55 -16.81
C PRO A 227 -27.21 -11.17 -15.57
N GLU A 228 -27.18 -12.50 -15.47
CA GLU A 228 -27.67 -13.31 -14.34
C GLU A 228 -26.79 -13.21 -13.07
N ALA A 229 -25.61 -12.56 -13.15
CA ALA A 229 -24.67 -12.52 -12.04
C ALA A 229 -25.22 -11.73 -10.85
N LYS A 230 -25.20 -12.37 -9.68
CA LYS A 230 -25.56 -11.78 -8.39
C LYS A 230 -24.33 -11.67 -7.50
N LEU A 231 -24.50 -11.07 -6.31
CA LEU A 231 -23.45 -11.01 -5.29
C LEU A 231 -22.82 -12.38 -4.99
N GLY A 232 -23.62 -13.46 -4.95
CA GLY A 232 -23.11 -14.81 -4.74
C GLY A 232 -22.14 -15.28 -5.84
N THR A 233 -22.40 -14.95 -7.11
CA THR A 233 -21.50 -15.26 -8.23
C THR A 233 -20.21 -14.46 -8.13
N TYR A 234 -20.28 -13.18 -7.74
CA TYR A 234 -19.12 -12.34 -7.48
C TYR A 234 -18.26 -12.92 -6.35
N TYR A 235 -18.84 -13.15 -5.16
CA TYR A 235 -18.09 -13.68 -4.02
C TYR A 235 -17.52 -15.07 -4.28
N SER A 236 -18.22 -15.94 -5.03
CA SER A 236 -17.68 -17.27 -5.37
C SER A 236 -16.42 -17.17 -6.25
N LEU A 237 -16.37 -16.21 -7.17
CA LEU A 237 -15.20 -15.96 -8.02
C LEU A 237 -14.06 -15.33 -7.22
N VAL A 238 -14.38 -14.32 -6.41
CA VAL A 238 -13.39 -13.58 -5.62
C VAL A 238 -12.81 -14.44 -4.49
N LEU A 239 -13.63 -15.26 -3.84
CA LEU A 239 -13.20 -16.16 -2.77
C LEU A 239 -12.11 -17.13 -3.24
N ALA A 240 -12.20 -17.65 -4.47
CA ALA A 240 -11.18 -18.52 -5.03
C ALA A 240 -9.83 -17.79 -5.18
N VAL A 241 -9.85 -16.54 -5.65
CA VAL A 241 -8.64 -15.71 -5.82
C VAL A 241 -8.06 -15.29 -4.47
N SER A 242 -8.90 -14.79 -3.56
CA SER A 242 -8.49 -14.38 -2.22
C SER A 242 -7.94 -15.55 -1.41
N ALA A 243 -8.55 -16.75 -1.49
CA ALA A 243 -8.02 -17.94 -0.83
C ALA A 243 -6.63 -18.34 -1.36
N TYR A 244 -6.42 -18.23 -2.68
CA TYR A 244 -5.11 -18.48 -3.28
C TYR A 244 -4.06 -17.45 -2.83
N LEU A 245 -4.40 -16.15 -2.84
CA LEU A 245 -3.52 -15.08 -2.37
C LEU A 245 -3.18 -15.23 -0.89
N PHE A 246 -4.16 -15.56 -0.06
CA PHE A 246 -3.98 -15.80 1.37
C PHE A 246 -3.06 -17.01 1.62
N ARG A 247 -3.25 -18.11 0.89
CA ARG A 247 -2.36 -19.28 0.96
C ARG A 247 -0.92 -18.94 0.52
N SER A 248 -0.78 -18.18 -0.56
CA SER A 248 0.53 -17.71 -1.05
C SER A 248 1.23 -16.83 -0.02
N MET A 249 0.49 -15.92 0.63
CA MET A 249 0.99 -15.11 1.74
C MET A 249 1.48 -15.98 2.89
N VAL A 250 0.69 -16.93 3.37
CA VAL A 250 1.10 -17.80 4.49
C VAL A 250 2.37 -18.59 4.13
N ALA A 251 2.49 -19.08 2.90
CA ALA A 251 3.70 -19.75 2.43
C ALA A 251 4.93 -18.82 2.38
N HIS A 252 4.77 -17.58 1.89
CA HIS A 252 5.85 -16.60 1.85
C HIS A 252 6.23 -16.09 3.24
N ALA A 253 5.25 -15.87 4.12
CA ALA A 253 5.49 -15.49 5.51
C ALA A 253 6.24 -16.61 6.24
N GLY A 254 5.85 -17.89 6.05
CA GLY A 254 6.60 -19.03 6.55
C GLY A 254 8.03 -19.08 6.03
N GLY A 255 8.22 -18.80 4.74
CA GLY A 255 9.55 -18.69 4.11
C GLY A 255 10.40 -17.54 4.66
N MET A 256 9.82 -16.36 4.86
CA MET A 256 10.51 -15.19 5.44
C MET A 256 10.86 -15.36 6.92
N VAL A 257 10.11 -16.18 7.65
CA VAL A 257 10.41 -16.51 9.06
C VAL A 257 11.44 -17.63 9.15
N SER A 258 11.41 -18.60 8.22
CA SER A 258 12.36 -19.72 8.15
C SER A 258 13.72 -19.26 7.64
N CYS A 259 13.75 -18.36 6.66
CA CYS A 259 14.89 -17.53 6.35
C CYS A 259 15.00 -16.48 7.44
N ARG A 260 15.56 -16.85 8.58
CA ARG A 260 16.01 -15.91 9.62
C ARG A 260 17.46 -15.55 9.30
N PRO A 261 17.81 -14.73 8.27
CA PRO A 261 19.21 -14.43 8.04
C PRO A 261 19.68 -13.53 9.19
N ALA A 262 20.88 -13.84 9.68
CA ALA A 262 21.64 -13.04 10.64
C ALA A 262 21.82 -11.56 10.22
N TYR A 263 21.44 -11.20 8.98
CA TYR A 263 21.38 -9.83 8.47
C TYR A 263 20.35 -8.93 9.16
N TRP A 264 19.25 -9.46 9.71
CA TRP A 264 18.25 -8.65 10.42
C TRP A 264 18.65 -8.31 11.87
N ALA A 265 19.74 -8.89 12.37
CA ALA A 265 20.31 -8.58 13.69
C ALA A 265 21.23 -7.33 13.68
N GLY A 266 21.40 -6.68 12.53
CA GLY A 266 22.21 -5.47 12.40
C GLY A 266 21.43 -4.20 12.74
N SER A 267 21.83 -3.54 13.83
CA SER A 267 21.49 -2.16 14.23
C SER A 267 20.07 -1.89 14.75
N LEU A 268 19.69 -2.52 15.87
CA LEU A 268 18.86 -1.80 16.84
C LEU A 268 19.77 -0.79 17.57
N PRO A 269 19.42 0.51 17.65
CA PRO A 269 20.06 1.41 18.59
C PRO A 269 19.82 0.85 19.99
N ARG A 270 20.90 0.56 20.73
CA ARG A 270 20.82 0.33 22.16
C ARG A 270 20.90 1.69 22.85
N ASP A 271 19.88 2.52 22.71
CA ASP A 271 19.69 3.73 23.52
C ASP A 271 18.19 3.93 23.76
#